data_AF-W7SUE6-F1
#
_entry.id   AF-W7SUE6-F1
#
_cell.length_a   1.000
_cell.length_b   1.000
_cell.length_c   1.000
_cell.angle_alpha   90.00
_cell.angle_beta   90.00
_cell.angle_gamma   90.00
#
_symmetry.space_group_name_H-M   'P 1'
#
loop_
_entity.id
_entity.type
_entity.pdbx_description
1 polymer ?
#
loop_
_entity_poly.entity_id
_entity_poly.type
_entity_poly.pdbx_seq_one_letter_code
_entity_poly.pdbx_strand_id
1 'polypeptide(L)'
;MSTSVVEVSVEPVPEVRADKVWFRWCARHPVASVLVVGFVATQMATTLGYFMPAIGLPELPWPLHNGIVAAPNTPEGTAASYAVGQFMHYLDGMAFTLVFAFLAHPRLPFRDTEAGNFLKAQVFCTILALIAITLLVPFIYAPGKGFGIFSFGHGWQFPFAVWLWHLIFGAHIGALYNPGRVRRQLIEDRVSA
;
A
#
# COMPACT_ATOMS: atom_id res chain seq x y z
N MET A 1 60.11 -7.13 33.44
CA MET A 1 58.68 -6.84 33.69
C MET A 1 57.95 -7.09 32.40
N SER A 2 57.09 -8.11 32.34
CA SER A 2 56.27 -8.43 31.16
C SER A 2 54.86 -7.92 31.42
N THR A 3 54.41 -6.95 30.63
CA THR A 3 53.05 -6.41 30.67
C THR A 3 52.15 -7.30 29.83
N SER A 4 51.28 -8.08 30.47
CA SER A 4 50.19 -8.80 29.80
C SER A 4 49.13 -7.79 29.38
N VAL A 5 48.98 -7.58 28.08
CA VAL A 5 47.85 -6.84 27.50
C VAL A 5 46.63 -7.76 27.58
N VAL A 6 45.64 -7.37 28.38
CA VAL A 6 44.33 -8.03 28.40
C VAL A 6 43.55 -7.51 27.20
N GLU A 7 43.40 -8.33 26.16
CA GLU A 7 42.46 -8.06 25.07
C GLU A 7 41.03 -8.12 25.62
N VAL A 8 40.40 -6.96 25.72
CA VAL A 8 38.96 -6.87 25.98
C VAL A 8 38.24 -7.21 24.68
N SER A 9 37.71 -8.43 24.58
CA SER A 9 36.82 -8.79 23.47
C SER A 9 35.55 -7.95 23.58
N VAL A 10 35.41 -6.95 22.72
CA VAL A 10 34.16 -6.22 22.57
C VAL A 10 33.17 -7.16 21.88
N GLU A 11 32.16 -7.64 22.60
CA GLU A 11 31.09 -8.40 21.95
C GLU A 11 30.45 -7.51 20.87
N PRO A 12 30.28 -8.02 19.64
CA PRO A 12 29.68 -7.24 18.57
C PRO A 12 28.25 -6.87 18.95
N VAL A 13 27.93 -5.57 18.89
CA VAL A 13 26.56 -5.09 19.08
C VAL A 13 25.67 -5.78 18.04
N PRO A 14 24.61 -6.50 18.45
CA PRO A 14 23.76 -7.19 17.50
C PRO A 14 23.18 -6.19 16.48
N GLU A 15 23.29 -6.52 15.20
CA GLU A 15 22.74 -5.69 14.12
C GLU A 15 21.22 -5.53 14.32
N VAL A 16 20.75 -4.28 14.43
CA VAL A 16 19.31 -4.00 14.54
C VAL A 16 18.68 -4.18 13.16
N ARG A 17 18.10 -5.36 12.96
CA ARG A 17 17.33 -5.71 11.78
C ARG A 17 15.96 -5.01 11.82
N ALA A 18 15.85 -3.85 11.17
CA ALA A 18 14.63 -3.01 11.17
C ALA A 18 13.38 -3.78 10.71
N ASP A 19 13.54 -4.71 9.76
CA ASP A 19 12.49 -5.62 9.33
C ASP A 19 11.99 -6.50 10.49
N LYS A 20 12.89 -7.12 11.26
CA LYS A 20 12.51 -7.92 12.44
C LYS A 20 11.83 -7.08 13.51
N VAL A 21 12.29 -5.85 13.73
CA VAL A 21 11.67 -4.91 14.69
C VAL A 21 10.24 -4.56 14.26
N TRP A 22 10.04 -4.24 12.97
CA TRP A 22 8.73 -3.96 12.40
C TRP A 22 7.75 -5.11 12.61
N PHE A 23 8.10 -6.33 12.21
CA PHE A 23 7.17 -7.47 12.30
C PHE A 23 6.89 -7.89 13.75
N ARG A 24 7.83 -7.71 14.70
CA ARG A 24 7.56 -7.84 16.15
C ARG A 24 6.58 -6.79 16.65
N TRP A 25 6.64 -5.57 16.14
CA TRP A 25 5.69 -4.53 16.49
C TRP A 25 4.30 -4.84 15.89
N CYS A 26 4.23 -5.30 14.64
CA CYS A 26 2.98 -5.75 14.02
C CYS A 26 2.28 -6.86 14.83
N ALA A 27 3.06 -7.80 15.36
CA ALA A 27 2.53 -8.87 16.23
C ALA A 27 1.81 -8.33 17.48
N ARG A 28 2.34 -7.26 18.06
CA ARG A 28 1.81 -6.62 19.28
C ARG A 28 0.68 -5.63 19.00
N HIS A 29 0.63 -5.09 17.78
CA HIS A 29 -0.32 -4.05 17.38
C HIS A 29 -0.99 -4.38 16.04
N PRO A 30 -1.76 -5.48 15.95
CA PRO A 30 -2.25 -6.00 14.67
C PRO A 30 -3.08 -4.96 13.90
N VAL A 31 -4.04 -4.30 14.54
CA VAL A 31 -4.90 -3.29 13.88
C VAL A 31 -4.10 -2.04 13.50
N ALA A 32 -3.30 -1.49 14.42
CA ALA A 32 -2.52 -0.29 14.15
C ALA A 32 -1.51 -0.52 13.02
N SER A 33 -0.92 -1.71 12.94
CA SER A 33 0.02 -2.05 11.87
C SER A 33 -0.64 -2.03 10.50
N VAL A 34 -1.85 -2.57 10.37
CA VAL A 34 -2.62 -2.55 9.12
C VAL A 34 -2.94 -1.12 8.69
N LEU A 35 -3.28 -0.23 9.63
CA LEU A 35 -3.52 1.19 9.34
C LEU A 35 -2.24 1.89 8.84
N VAL A 36 -1.10 1.68 9.51
CA VAL A 36 0.18 2.24 9.09
C VAL A 36 0.57 1.72 7.70
N VAL A 37 0.38 0.43 7.44
CA VAL A 37 0.62 -0.18 6.11
C VAL A 37 -0.22 0.51 5.06
N GLY A 38 -1.52 0.70 5.30
CA GLY A 38 -2.41 1.36 4.35
C GLY A 38 -2.02 2.81 4.08
N PHE A 39 -1.67 3.57 5.12
CA PHE A 39 -1.17 4.93 4.99
C PHE A 39 0.10 5.00 4.11
N VAL A 40 1.10 4.17 4.41
CA VAL A 40 2.36 4.13 3.66
C VAL A 40 2.13 3.69 2.22
N ALA A 41 1.36 2.61 2.00
CA ALA A 41 1.05 2.10 0.68
C ALA A 41 0.35 3.15 -0.18
N THR A 42 -0.63 3.88 0.39
CA THR A 42 -1.29 4.97 -0.30
C THR A 42 -0.33 6.09 -0.63
N GLN A 43 0.47 6.57 0.32
CA GLN A 43 1.43 7.65 0.05
C GLN A 43 2.36 7.30 -1.12
N MET A 44 2.91 6.08 -1.11
CA MET A 44 3.82 5.62 -2.15
C MET A 44 3.13 5.51 -3.50
N ALA A 45 1.94 4.91 -3.55
CA ALA A 45 1.17 4.80 -4.78
C ALA A 45 0.77 6.18 -5.32
N THR A 46 0.24 7.08 -4.48
CA THR A 46 -0.13 8.45 -4.85
C THR A 46 1.06 9.22 -5.42
N THR A 47 2.22 9.17 -4.75
CA THR A 47 3.45 9.84 -5.21
C THR A 47 3.87 9.32 -6.58
N LEU A 48 3.87 8.00 -6.78
CA LEU A 48 4.21 7.42 -8.08
C LEU A 48 3.14 7.68 -9.15
N GLY A 49 1.88 7.82 -8.76
CA GLY A 49 0.78 8.25 -9.63
C GLY A 49 1.02 9.64 -10.24
N TYR A 50 1.59 10.57 -9.46
CA TYR A 50 2.03 11.87 -9.97
C TYR A 50 3.22 11.77 -10.93
N PHE A 51 4.07 10.75 -10.78
CA PHE A 51 5.29 10.60 -11.59
C PHE A 51 5.09 9.78 -12.87
N MET A 52 3.91 9.19 -13.08
CA MET A 52 3.56 8.43 -14.29
C MET A 52 3.88 9.13 -15.62
N PRO A 53 3.74 10.47 -15.77
CA PRO A 53 4.14 11.16 -16.99
C PRO A 53 5.62 10.98 -17.36
N ALA A 54 6.51 10.75 -16.39
CA ALA A 54 7.93 10.50 -16.65
C ALA A 54 8.19 9.22 -17.46
N ILE A 55 7.23 8.29 -17.48
CA ILE A 55 7.29 7.04 -18.26
C ILE A 55 6.23 6.97 -19.38
N GLY A 56 5.66 8.13 -19.75
CA GLY A 56 4.68 8.22 -20.84
C GLY A 56 3.27 7.74 -20.50
N LEU A 57 2.95 7.59 -19.21
CA LEU A 57 1.61 7.26 -18.73
C LEU A 57 0.89 8.52 -18.21
N PRO A 58 -0.46 8.56 -18.23
CA PRO A 58 -1.19 9.70 -17.70
C PRO A 58 -0.93 9.86 -16.19
N GLU A 59 -0.91 11.11 -15.76
CA GLU A 59 -0.90 11.45 -14.33
C GLU A 59 -2.18 10.94 -13.67
N LEU A 60 -2.05 10.46 -12.43
CA LEU A 60 -3.16 9.96 -11.63
C LEU A 60 -3.32 10.79 -10.35
N PRO A 61 -3.87 12.02 -10.45
CA PRO A 61 -4.02 12.92 -9.32
C PRO A 61 -5.26 12.55 -8.49
N TRP A 62 -5.31 11.32 -7.96
CA TRP A 62 -6.46 10.83 -7.17
C TRP A 62 -6.92 11.77 -6.05
N PRO A 63 -6.02 12.46 -5.32
CA PRO A 63 -6.43 13.47 -4.35
C PRO A 63 -7.29 14.59 -4.95
N LEU A 64 -7.01 15.06 -6.17
CA LEU A 64 -7.86 16.05 -6.82
C LEU A 64 -9.24 15.48 -7.14
N HIS A 65 -9.30 14.27 -7.70
CA HIS A 65 -10.58 13.60 -8.00
C HIS A 65 -11.41 13.31 -6.74
N ASN A 66 -10.77 12.87 -5.66
CA ASN A 66 -11.42 12.71 -4.37
C ASN A 66 -11.93 14.03 -3.80
N GLY A 67 -11.19 15.14 -4.01
CA GLY A 67 -11.61 16.47 -3.58
C GLY A 67 -12.93 16.92 -4.21
N ILE A 68 -13.12 16.64 -5.51
CA ILE A 68 -14.38 16.93 -6.23
C ILE A 68 -15.57 16.24 -5.56
N VAL A 69 -15.38 14.99 -5.12
CA VAL A 69 -16.44 14.18 -4.52
C VAL A 69 -16.68 14.56 -3.06
N ALA A 70 -15.60 14.76 -2.29
CA ALA A 70 -15.67 14.96 -0.84
C ALA A 70 -15.89 16.42 -0.42
N ALA A 71 -15.57 17.38 -1.30
CA ALA A 71 -15.76 18.80 -1.08
C ALA A 71 -16.39 19.48 -2.31
N PRO A 72 -17.60 19.07 -2.74
CA PRO A 72 -18.19 19.49 -4.02
C PRO A 72 -18.44 21.00 -4.16
N ASN A 73 -18.53 21.72 -3.03
CA ASN A 73 -18.72 23.18 -3.00
C ASN A 73 -17.39 23.95 -2.98
N THR A 74 -16.24 23.26 -2.99
CA THR A 74 -14.92 23.86 -3.05
C THR A 74 -14.43 23.81 -4.50
N PRO A 75 -13.90 24.91 -5.07
CA PRO A 75 -13.39 24.88 -6.44
C PRO A 75 -12.29 23.82 -6.61
N GLU A 76 -12.38 23.06 -7.70
CA GLU A 76 -11.39 22.05 -8.08
C GLU A 76 -10.00 22.68 -8.26
N GLY A 77 -8.94 21.92 -7.94
CA GLY A 77 -7.56 22.39 -8.08
C GLY A 77 -7.09 23.34 -6.97
N THR A 78 -7.97 23.74 -6.05
CA THR A 78 -7.55 24.53 -4.87
C THR A 78 -6.86 23.66 -3.82
N ALA A 79 -6.01 24.29 -3.00
CA ALA A 79 -5.35 23.61 -1.88
C ALA A 79 -6.35 22.99 -0.89
N ALA A 80 -7.51 23.63 -0.69
CA ALA A 80 -8.58 23.11 0.17
C ALA A 80 -9.20 21.83 -0.41
N SER A 81 -9.59 21.85 -1.70
CA SER A 81 -10.12 20.66 -2.39
C SER A 81 -9.10 19.52 -2.38
N TYR A 82 -7.84 19.84 -2.66
CA TYR A 82 -6.74 18.86 -2.61
C TYR A 82 -6.57 18.27 -1.22
N ALA A 83 -6.54 19.10 -0.16
CA ALA A 83 -6.32 18.63 1.21
C ALA A 83 -7.43 17.69 1.68
N VAL A 84 -8.71 18.03 1.41
CA VAL A 84 -9.84 17.14 1.72
C VAL A 84 -9.74 15.84 0.91
N GLY A 85 -9.44 15.93 -0.38
CA GLY A 85 -9.31 14.77 -1.23
C GLY A 85 -8.14 13.85 -0.85
N GLN A 86 -7.00 14.43 -0.44
CA GLN A 86 -5.85 13.69 0.07
C GLN A 86 -6.18 12.99 1.40
N PHE A 87 -6.89 13.69 2.29
CA PHE A 87 -7.37 13.10 3.54
C PHE A 87 -8.27 11.89 3.28
N MET A 88 -9.26 12.04 2.40
CA MET A 88 -10.12 10.92 1.98
C MET A 88 -9.31 9.79 1.35
N HIS A 89 -8.33 10.12 0.50
CA HIS A 89 -7.50 9.12 -0.15
C HIS A 89 -6.70 8.25 0.84
N TYR A 90 -6.19 8.85 1.94
CA TYR A 90 -5.57 8.08 3.01
C TYR A 90 -6.58 7.20 3.76
N LEU A 91 -7.78 7.72 4.05
CA LEU A 91 -8.82 6.93 4.70
C LEU A 91 -9.24 5.74 3.83
N ASP A 92 -9.41 5.94 2.53
CA ASP A 92 -9.72 4.88 1.56
C ASP A 92 -8.60 3.82 1.57
N GLY A 93 -7.34 4.25 1.51
CA GLY A 93 -6.17 3.39 1.59
C GLY A 93 -6.13 2.51 2.84
N MET A 94 -6.33 3.13 3.99
CA MET A 94 -6.40 2.44 5.27
C MET A 94 -7.59 1.47 5.32
N ALA A 95 -8.77 1.90 4.86
CA ALA A 95 -9.97 1.08 4.81
C ALA A 95 -9.79 -0.15 3.92
N PHE A 96 -9.27 0.02 2.70
CA PHE A 96 -9.01 -1.11 1.80
C PHE A 96 -7.92 -2.04 2.32
N THR A 97 -6.93 -1.52 3.05
CA THR A 97 -5.91 -2.37 3.69
C THR A 97 -6.50 -3.18 4.86
N LEU A 98 -7.44 -2.61 5.63
CA LEU A 98 -8.22 -3.37 6.62
C LEU A 98 -9.07 -4.47 5.98
N VAL A 99 -9.75 -4.14 4.87
CA VAL A 99 -10.50 -5.12 4.07
C VAL A 99 -9.57 -6.22 3.58
N PHE A 100 -8.39 -5.87 3.07
CA PHE A 100 -7.40 -6.88 2.69
C PHE A 100 -7.01 -7.76 3.88
N ALA A 101 -6.58 -7.17 4.98
CA ALA A 101 -6.05 -7.89 6.13
C ALA A 101 -7.07 -8.85 6.77
N PHE A 102 -8.32 -8.41 6.93
CA PHE A 102 -9.33 -9.14 7.69
C PHE A 102 -10.33 -9.91 6.83
N LEU A 103 -10.60 -9.45 5.60
CA LEU A 103 -11.56 -10.08 4.71
C LEU A 103 -10.86 -10.92 3.63
N ALA A 104 -10.01 -10.30 2.81
CA ALA A 104 -9.46 -10.96 1.61
C ALA A 104 -8.32 -11.94 1.93
N HIS A 105 -7.30 -11.51 2.67
CA HIS A 105 -6.12 -12.30 3.01
C HIS A 105 -6.42 -13.71 3.56
N PRO A 106 -7.32 -13.88 4.56
CA PRO A 106 -7.62 -15.21 5.10
C PRO A 106 -8.45 -16.10 4.16
N ARG A 107 -9.06 -15.54 3.10
CA ARG A 107 -9.94 -16.27 2.16
C ARG A 107 -9.25 -16.63 0.84
N LEU A 108 -8.19 -15.91 0.47
CA LEU A 108 -7.43 -16.20 -0.74
C LEU A 108 -6.61 -17.49 -0.57
N PRO A 109 -6.61 -18.40 -1.56
CA PRO A 109 -6.12 -19.77 -1.42
C PRO A 109 -4.58 -19.91 -1.40
N PHE A 110 -3.84 -18.80 -1.50
CA PHE A 110 -2.38 -18.82 -1.48
C PHE A 110 -1.83 -19.08 -0.07
N ARG A 111 -0.64 -19.68 0.01
CA ARG A 111 0.04 -19.97 1.29
C ARG A 111 0.54 -18.68 1.95
N ASP A 112 0.66 -18.67 3.27
CA ASP A 112 1.21 -17.53 4.05
C ASP A 112 2.76 -17.53 4.03
N THR A 113 3.34 -17.54 2.83
CA THR A 113 4.77 -17.29 2.58
C THR A 113 4.97 -15.82 2.16
N GLU A 114 6.22 -15.33 2.07
CA GLU A 114 6.48 -13.99 1.51
C GLU A 114 5.85 -13.83 0.12
N ALA A 115 6.14 -14.77 -0.79
CA ALA A 115 5.61 -14.76 -2.15
C ALA A 115 4.08 -14.94 -2.18
N GLY A 116 3.53 -15.83 -1.35
CA GLY A 116 2.09 -16.07 -1.33
C GLY A 116 1.30 -14.88 -0.76
N ASN A 117 1.82 -14.22 0.28
CA ASN A 117 1.24 -12.98 0.81
C ASN A 117 1.29 -11.85 -0.22
N PHE A 118 2.42 -11.69 -0.90
CA PHE A 118 2.56 -10.74 -2.00
C PHE A 118 1.53 -10.99 -3.10
N LEU A 119 1.37 -12.24 -3.56
CA LEU A 119 0.37 -12.62 -4.55
C LEU A 119 -1.06 -12.32 -4.08
N LYS A 120 -1.39 -12.56 -2.81
CA LYS A 120 -2.70 -12.18 -2.23
C LYS A 120 -2.97 -10.69 -2.39
N ALA A 121 -2.00 -9.85 -2.06
CA ALA A 121 -2.13 -8.40 -2.17
C ALA A 121 -2.29 -7.95 -3.62
N GLN A 122 -1.55 -8.55 -4.57
CA GLN A 122 -1.68 -8.24 -5.99
C GLN A 122 -3.02 -8.66 -6.58
N VAL A 123 -3.56 -9.82 -6.18
CA VAL A 123 -4.90 -10.26 -6.61
C VAL A 123 -5.96 -9.30 -6.09
N PHE A 124 -5.91 -8.94 -4.80
CA PHE A 124 -6.84 -7.99 -4.21
C PHE A 124 -6.78 -6.62 -4.91
N CYS A 125 -5.58 -6.09 -5.15
CA CYS A 125 -5.43 -4.78 -5.78
C CYS A 125 -5.76 -4.79 -7.27
N THR A 126 -5.60 -5.93 -7.96
CA THR A 126 -6.09 -6.10 -9.33
C THR A 126 -7.62 -6.00 -9.36
N ILE A 127 -8.32 -6.62 -8.41
CA ILE A 127 -9.77 -6.49 -8.30
C ILE A 127 -10.18 -5.03 -8.03
N LEU A 128 -9.47 -4.32 -7.13
CA LEU A 128 -9.70 -2.90 -6.91
C LEU A 128 -9.48 -2.07 -8.18
N ALA A 129 -8.42 -2.35 -8.94
CA ALA A 129 -8.18 -1.68 -10.22
C ALA A 129 -9.32 -1.91 -11.20
N LEU A 130 -9.82 -3.14 -11.32
CA LEU A 130 -10.95 -3.45 -12.20
C LEU A 130 -12.19 -2.67 -11.77
N ILE A 131 -12.50 -2.61 -10.47
CA ILE A 131 -13.61 -1.80 -9.94
C ILE A 131 -13.38 -0.32 -10.25
N ALA A 132 -12.16 0.19 -10.05
CA ALA A 132 -11.85 1.59 -10.30
C ALA A 132 -12.05 1.97 -11.76
N ILE A 133 -11.53 1.17 -12.68
CA ILE A 133 -11.53 1.42 -14.12
C ILE A 133 -12.91 1.18 -14.73
N THR A 134 -13.71 0.24 -14.21
CA THR A 134 -15.04 -0.08 -14.74
C THR A 134 -16.18 0.72 -14.11
N LEU A 135 -16.05 1.10 -12.84
CA LEU A 135 -17.14 1.75 -12.08
C LEU A 135 -16.75 3.13 -11.56
N LEU A 136 -15.67 3.24 -10.79
CA LEU A 136 -15.34 4.49 -10.08
C LEU A 136 -15.02 5.64 -11.04
N VAL A 137 -14.09 5.43 -11.97
CA VAL A 137 -13.66 6.48 -12.89
C VAL A 137 -14.79 6.89 -13.86
N PRO A 138 -15.45 5.95 -14.58
CA PRO A 138 -16.42 6.35 -15.59
C PRO A 138 -17.69 6.98 -15.01
N PHE A 139 -18.09 6.61 -13.79
CA PHE A 139 -19.39 7.02 -13.24
C PHE A 139 -19.31 8.02 -12.09
N ILE A 140 -18.19 8.08 -11.36
CA ILE A 140 -18.05 8.96 -10.18
C ILE A 140 -17.07 10.10 -10.47
N TYR A 141 -15.84 9.81 -10.88
CA TYR A 141 -14.83 10.87 -11.04
C TYR A 141 -14.94 11.63 -12.35
N ALA A 142 -15.39 10.98 -13.42
CA ALA A 142 -15.43 11.60 -14.74
C ALA A 142 -16.67 11.19 -15.57
N PRO A 143 -17.89 11.34 -15.01
CA PRO A 143 -19.11 11.02 -15.72
C PRO A 143 -19.21 11.83 -17.02
N GLY A 144 -19.50 11.15 -18.13
CA GLY A 144 -19.66 11.77 -19.45
C GLY A 144 -18.36 12.23 -20.12
N LYS A 145 -17.18 12.06 -19.51
CA LYS A 145 -15.89 12.43 -20.13
C LYS A 145 -15.33 11.39 -21.10
N GLY A 146 -16.20 10.57 -21.68
CA GLY A 146 -15.84 9.59 -22.71
C GLY A 146 -15.17 8.30 -22.22
N PHE A 147 -14.95 8.10 -20.92
CA PHE A 147 -14.45 6.83 -20.39
C PHE A 147 -15.46 5.69 -20.64
N GLY A 148 -15.04 4.64 -21.35
CA GLY A 148 -15.85 3.45 -21.65
C GLY A 148 -15.75 2.34 -20.59
N ILE A 149 -16.25 1.13 -20.91
CA ILE A 149 -15.99 -0.08 -20.11
C ILE A 149 -14.48 -0.31 -20.10
N PHE A 150 -13.88 -0.36 -18.91
CA PHE A 150 -12.42 -0.30 -18.69
C PHE A 150 -11.75 1.04 -19.05
N SER A 151 -12.47 2.16 -19.07
CA SER A 151 -11.88 3.49 -19.23
C SER A 151 -11.01 3.67 -20.49
N PHE A 152 -11.19 2.84 -21.53
CA PHE A 152 -10.43 2.88 -22.80
C PHE A 152 -10.74 4.08 -23.70
N GLY A 153 -11.69 4.94 -23.31
CA GLY A 153 -12.07 6.13 -24.08
C GLY A 153 -10.93 7.11 -24.35
N HIS A 154 -9.84 6.99 -23.58
CA HIS A 154 -8.61 7.78 -23.69
C HIS A 154 -7.39 6.92 -24.08
N GLY A 155 -7.63 5.76 -24.70
CA GLY A 155 -6.60 4.78 -25.03
C GLY A 155 -6.33 3.77 -23.90
N TRP A 156 -5.36 2.88 -24.12
CA TRP A 156 -5.00 1.82 -23.17
C TRP A 156 -4.14 2.33 -22.01
N GLN A 157 -3.48 3.47 -22.19
CA GLN A 157 -2.52 4.00 -21.22
C GLN A 157 -3.19 4.33 -19.89
N PHE A 158 -4.41 4.88 -19.92
CA PHE A 158 -5.15 5.19 -18.70
C PHE A 158 -5.50 3.94 -17.88
N PRO A 159 -6.24 2.94 -18.40
CA PRO A 159 -6.52 1.74 -17.62
C PRO A 159 -5.26 1.01 -17.16
N PHE A 160 -4.21 0.99 -17.99
CA PHE A 160 -2.93 0.42 -17.59
C PHE A 160 -2.28 1.20 -16.44
N ALA A 161 -2.29 2.54 -16.48
CA ALA A 161 -1.76 3.37 -15.41
C ALA A 161 -2.52 3.13 -14.10
N VAL A 162 -3.86 3.08 -14.14
CA VAL A 162 -4.68 2.78 -12.95
C VAL A 162 -4.37 1.39 -12.41
N TRP A 163 -4.22 0.38 -13.26
CA TRP A 163 -3.83 -0.96 -12.84
C TRP A 163 -2.44 -0.98 -12.20
N LEU A 164 -1.44 -0.36 -12.84
CA LEU A 164 -0.08 -0.25 -12.32
C LEU A 164 -0.04 0.47 -10.96
N TRP A 165 -0.80 1.55 -10.82
CA TRP A 165 -0.94 2.28 -9.55
C TRP A 165 -1.45 1.36 -8.43
N HIS A 166 -2.47 0.54 -8.71
CA HIS A 166 -2.98 -0.43 -7.75
C HIS A 166 -1.98 -1.57 -7.47
N LEU A 167 -1.20 -2.01 -8.46
CA LEU A 167 -0.14 -2.99 -8.23
C LEU A 167 0.95 -2.45 -7.32
N ILE A 168 1.28 -1.16 -7.42
CA ILE A 168 2.22 -0.48 -6.51
C ILE A 168 1.64 -0.44 -5.09
N PHE A 169 0.37 -0.07 -4.94
CA PHE A 169 -0.33 -0.11 -3.66
C PHE A 169 -0.29 -1.51 -3.04
N GLY A 170 -0.65 -2.53 -3.83
CA GLY A 170 -0.61 -3.93 -3.42
C GLY A 170 0.80 -4.43 -3.07
N ALA A 171 1.83 -3.98 -3.79
CA ALA A 171 3.20 -4.36 -3.50
C ALA A 171 3.64 -3.89 -2.11
N HIS A 172 3.27 -2.67 -1.71
CA HIS A 172 3.57 -2.14 -0.38
C HIS A 172 2.77 -2.84 0.71
N ILE A 173 1.49 -3.15 0.46
CA ILE A 173 0.68 -3.97 1.38
C ILE A 173 1.32 -5.34 1.57
N GLY A 174 1.65 -6.04 0.49
CA GLY A 174 2.22 -7.39 0.52
C GLY A 174 3.62 -7.44 1.14
N ALA A 175 4.38 -6.35 1.05
CA ALA A 175 5.70 -6.25 1.69
C ALA A 175 5.61 -5.94 3.19
N LEU A 176 4.68 -5.09 3.62
CA LEU A 176 4.66 -4.55 4.98
C LEU A 176 3.66 -5.28 5.91
N TYR A 177 2.57 -5.82 5.37
CA TYR A 177 1.63 -6.69 6.10
C TYR A 177 1.86 -8.15 5.68
N ASN A 178 2.51 -8.94 6.54
CA ASN A 178 2.76 -10.36 6.29
C ASN A 178 2.55 -11.21 7.56
N PRO A 179 1.32 -11.72 7.79
CA PRO A 179 1.01 -12.56 8.95
C PRO A 179 1.84 -13.84 9.04
N GLY A 180 2.22 -14.41 7.89
CA GLY A 180 3.06 -15.60 7.81
C GLY A 180 4.46 -15.35 8.34
N ARG A 181 5.05 -14.19 8.01
CA ARG A 181 6.34 -13.76 8.53
C ARG A 181 6.28 -13.49 10.03
N VAL A 182 5.25 -12.78 10.48
CA VAL A 182 5.01 -12.53 11.92
C VAL A 182 4.95 -13.86 12.68
N ARG A 183 4.20 -14.84 12.18
CA ARG A 183 4.10 -16.17 12.80
C ARG A 183 5.45 -16.87 12.89
N ARG A 184 6.23 -16.91 11.79
CA ARG A 184 7.56 -17.53 11.79
C ARG A 184 8.47 -16.90 12.83
N GLN A 185 8.51 -15.57 12.88
CA GLN A 185 9.36 -14.85 13.81
C GLN A 185 8.97 -15.09 15.28
N LEU A 186 7.67 -15.14 15.59
CA LEU A 186 7.21 -15.48 16.95
C LEU A 186 7.60 -16.90 17.37
N ILE A 187 7.72 -17.84 16.44
CA ILE A 187 8.19 -19.20 16.71
C ILE A 187 9.70 -19.18 16.98
N GLU A 188 10.47 -18.50 16.14
CA GLU A 188 11.93 -18.34 16.30
C GLU A 188 12.30 -17.69 17.65
N ASP A 189 11.55 -16.64 18.04
CA ASP A 189 11.75 -15.93 19.30
C ASP A 189 11.45 -16.80 20.53
N ARG A 190 10.53 -17.79 20.43
CA ARG A 190 10.23 -18.73 21.53
C ARG A 190 11.25 -19.85 21.67
N VAL A 191 11.90 -20.25 20.59
CA VAL A 191 12.92 -21.31 20.61
C VAL A 191 14.26 -20.78 21.11
N SER A 192 14.49 -19.48 21.00
CA SER A 192 15.74 -18.80 21.37
C SER A 192 15.71 -18.22 22.80
N ALA A 193 14.60 -18.34 23.52
CA ALA A 193 14.37 -17.84 24.88
C ALA A 193 14.43 -18.99 25.90
#